data_AF-A0A1G6LCS9-F1
#
_entry.id   AF-A0A1G6LCS9-F1
#
_cell.length_a   1.000
_cell.length_b   1.000
_cell.length_c   1.000
_cell.angle_alpha   90.00
_cell.angle_beta   90.00
_cell.angle_gamma   90.00
#
_symmetry.space_group_name_H-M   'P 1'
#
loop_
_entity.id
_entity.type
_entity.pdbx_description
1 polymer ?
#
loop_
_entity_poly.entity_id
_entity_poly.type
_entity_poly.pdbx_seq_one_letter_code
_entity_poly.pdbx_strand_id
1 'polypeptide(L)'
;MNTPSHTKSYFDLHTSGIGYVQRAREVPVKGGRRAQPFLACTIAALVGPAKDPSYRYFDVKVSGAEAKKLVERYIGVDDPRQRPLVRFRIGDLWGDPYIRPSGDRKGEPAASIKGRLLKAEPIERTELGTVDVHELITRGIGYLNRPKEVTPKDRDAFLSCSIAALAGPVDEPEYRYIDAIVETDDAQHLVRRCVQAIEAERKVLIAFRLNDMKIDPYIRTRGEHAGEAAASLESKLIHVGMIKIDGQKVYPEVPATTEAPVAQDDSACDAAGPADDEAGVPPSESAERETEEHESALAASY
;
A
#
# COMPACT_ATOMS: atom_id res chain seq x y z
N MET A 1 30.97 24.64 1.17
CA MET A 1 30.70 23.36 1.84
C MET A 1 29.35 22.87 1.31
N ASN A 2 29.35 21.83 0.49
CA ASN A 2 28.11 21.22 0.01
C ASN A 2 27.70 20.16 1.01
N THR A 3 26.67 20.43 1.83
CA THR A 3 26.02 19.37 2.60
C THR A 3 25.23 18.51 1.62
N PRO A 4 25.50 17.20 1.47
CA PRO A 4 24.64 16.35 0.66
C PRO A 4 23.25 16.33 1.31
N SER A 5 22.24 16.78 0.58
CA SER A 5 20.86 16.57 0.99
C SER A 5 20.57 15.09 0.86
N HIS A 6 20.56 14.34 1.98
CA HIS A 6 19.95 13.03 2.01
C HIS A 6 18.47 13.19 1.68
N THR A 7 18.12 12.99 0.42
CA THR A 7 16.74 12.79 -0.02
C THR A 7 16.26 11.53 0.69
N LYS A 8 15.39 11.68 1.70
CA LYS A 8 14.78 10.53 2.35
C LYS A 8 13.82 9.87 1.38
N SER A 9 14.14 8.64 0.98
CA SER A 9 13.24 7.77 0.24
C SER A 9 12.17 7.22 1.19
N TYR A 10 10.96 7.01 0.68
CA TYR A 10 9.82 6.48 1.43
C TYR A 10 9.18 5.31 0.69
N PHE A 11 8.69 4.32 1.43
CA PHE A 11 7.74 3.34 0.92
C PHE A 11 6.33 3.93 0.98
N ASP A 12 5.71 4.11 -0.19
CA ASP A 12 4.39 4.70 -0.30
C ASP A 12 3.28 3.63 -0.25
N LEU A 13 2.41 3.74 0.77
CA LEU A 13 1.16 2.99 0.86
C LEU A 13 -0.02 3.94 0.59
N HIS A 14 -0.50 3.97 -0.66
CA HIS A 14 -1.45 4.97 -1.16
C HIS A 14 -2.85 4.41 -1.39
N THR A 15 -3.84 4.86 -0.59
CA THR A 15 -5.28 4.62 -0.85
C THR A 15 -5.89 5.79 -1.61
N SER A 16 -6.53 5.54 -2.73
CA SER A 16 -7.23 6.55 -3.53
C SER A 16 -8.66 6.10 -3.87
N GLY A 17 -9.57 7.06 -3.96
CA GLY A 17 -10.98 6.81 -4.28
C GLY A 17 -11.77 8.10 -4.42
N ILE A 18 -13.09 7.96 -4.42
CA ILE A 18 -14.04 9.08 -4.40
C ILE A 18 -14.81 9.02 -3.07
N GLY A 19 -15.04 10.16 -2.42
CA GLY A 19 -15.76 10.20 -1.15
C GLY A 19 -16.13 11.59 -0.70
N TYR A 20 -16.93 11.68 0.36
CA TYR A 20 -17.29 12.96 0.97
C TYR A 20 -16.33 13.32 2.10
N VAL A 21 -15.91 14.58 2.17
CA VAL A 21 -15.27 15.12 3.37
C VAL A 21 -16.35 15.43 4.41
N GLN A 22 -16.16 14.99 5.64
CA GLN A 22 -17.05 15.31 6.76
C GLN A 22 -16.25 15.52 8.05
N ARG A 23 -16.87 16.12 9.07
CA ARG A 23 -16.26 16.29 10.41
C ARG A 23 -14.89 17.00 10.36
N ALA A 24 -14.74 17.94 9.44
CA ALA A 24 -13.54 18.76 9.32
C ALA A 24 -13.38 19.61 10.58
N ARG A 25 -12.19 19.58 11.17
CA ARG A 25 -11.91 20.16 12.49
C ARG A 25 -10.42 20.42 12.67
N GLU A 26 -10.10 21.44 13.44
CA GLU A 26 -8.77 21.57 14.02
C GLU A 26 -8.67 20.67 15.26
N VAL A 27 -7.58 19.89 15.35
CA VAL A 27 -7.31 18.98 16.47
C VAL A 27 -6.20 19.58 17.33
N PRO A 28 -6.47 19.95 18.60
CA PRO A 28 -5.45 20.42 19.52
C PRO A 28 -4.55 19.26 19.95
N VAL A 29 -3.25 19.55 20.07
CA VAL A 29 -2.23 18.58 20.50
C VAL A 29 -1.70 18.91 21.89
N LYS A 30 -1.52 17.89 22.72
CA LYS A 30 -0.93 18.02 24.06
C LYS A 30 0.59 17.89 23.96
N GLY A 31 1.33 18.99 24.06
CA GLY A 31 2.81 18.95 23.98
C GLY A 31 3.54 20.28 24.26
N GLY A 32 2.94 21.19 25.03
CA GLY A 32 3.56 22.48 25.38
C GLY A 32 3.74 23.43 24.18
N ARG A 33 4.62 24.44 24.34
CA ARG A 33 4.74 25.61 23.42
C ARG A 33 5.10 25.29 21.96
N ARG A 34 5.52 24.06 21.62
CA ARG A 34 5.88 23.64 20.25
C ARG A 34 4.83 22.76 19.57
N ALA A 35 3.81 22.32 20.30
CA ALA A 35 2.78 21.44 19.77
C ALA A 35 1.75 22.26 18.97
N GLN A 36 1.88 22.26 17.65
CA GLN A 36 0.95 22.95 16.76
C GLN A 36 -0.29 22.08 16.48
N PRO A 37 -1.51 22.64 16.57
CA PRO A 37 -2.72 21.93 16.20
C PRO A 37 -2.68 21.51 14.73
N PHE A 38 -3.47 20.50 14.36
CA PHE A 38 -3.53 20.02 12.99
C PHE A 38 -4.95 19.86 12.48
N LEU A 39 -5.14 20.16 11.20
CA LEU A 39 -6.39 19.92 10.50
C LEU A 39 -6.63 18.40 10.34
N ALA A 40 -7.83 17.95 10.68
CA ALA A 40 -8.29 16.59 10.45
C ALA A 40 -9.70 16.58 9.87
N CYS A 41 -10.02 15.53 9.13
CA CYS A 41 -11.38 15.25 8.67
C CYS A 41 -11.63 13.74 8.64
N THR A 42 -12.88 13.35 8.52
CA THR A 42 -13.24 11.98 8.14
C THR A 42 -13.54 11.97 6.64
N ILE A 43 -12.96 11.04 5.88
CA ILE A 43 -13.37 10.75 4.51
C ILE A 43 -14.39 9.61 4.54
N ALA A 44 -15.58 9.84 3.99
CA ALA A 44 -16.59 8.82 3.73
C ALA A 44 -16.44 8.36 2.28
N ALA A 45 -15.56 7.39 2.05
CA ALA A 45 -15.23 6.84 0.73
C ALA A 45 -16.36 5.95 0.20
N LEU A 46 -16.72 6.11 -1.07
CA LEU A 46 -17.70 5.30 -1.78
C LEU A 46 -17.04 4.02 -2.30
N VAL A 47 -17.71 2.87 -2.14
CA VAL A 47 -17.26 1.57 -2.63
C VAL A 47 -18.44 0.76 -3.18
N GLY A 48 -18.23 0.07 -4.30
CA GLY A 48 -19.24 -0.81 -4.88
C GLY A 48 -20.15 -0.11 -5.91
N PRO A 49 -21.31 -0.69 -6.24
CA PRO A 49 -22.18 -0.19 -7.31
C PRO A 49 -22.64 1.24 -7.06
N ALA A 50 -22.57 2.12 -8.07
CA ALA A 50 -22.89 3.53 -7.91
C ALA A 50 -24.37 3.83 -7.58
N LYS A 51 -25.26 2.87 -7.83
CA LYS A 51 -26.68 2.95 -7.45
C LYS A 51 -26.93 2.69 -5.95
N ASP A 52 -26.05 1.95 -5.30
CA ASP A 52 -26.13 1.61 -3.87
C ASP A 52 -24.72 1.45 -3.27
N PRO A 53 -23.97 2.57 -3.11
CA PRO A 53 -22.59 2.52 -2.66
C PRO A 53 -22.49 2.28 -1.16
N SER A 54 -21.67 1.31 -0.79
CA SER A 54 -21.19 1.18 0.59
C SER A 54 -20.22 2.29 0.94
N TYR A 55 -20.15 2.65 2.23
CA TYR A 55 -19.17 3.60 2.75
C TYR A 55 -18.02 2.91 3.48
N ARG A 56 -16.81 3.46 3.34
CA ARG A 56 -15.63 3.18 4.19
C ARG A 56 -15.15 4.50 4.80
N TYR A 57 -14.84 4.48 6.09
CA TYR A 57 -14.55 5.70 6.85
C TYR A 57 -13.08 5.77 7.26
N PHE A 58 -12.43 6.88 6.89
CA PHE A 58 -11.02 7.15 7.20
C PHE A 58 -10.90 8.43 8.02
N ASP A 59 -10.40 8.36 9.25
CA ASP A 59 -10.11 9.51 10.12
C ASP A 59 -8.68 10.02 9.85
N VAL A 60 -8.55 11.03 9.02
CA VAL A 60 -7.27 11.43 8.42
C VAL A 60 -6.76 12.78 8.91
N LYS A 61 -5.43 12.87 9.09
CA LYS A 61 -4.73 14.15 9.27
C LYS A 61 -4.49 14.78 7.90
N VAL A 62 -4.96 16.01 7.70
CA VAL A 62 -4.80 16.71 6.41
C VAL A 62 -3.39 17.25 6.30
N SER A 63 -2.64 16.71 5.35
CA SER A 63 -1.19 16.94 5.21
C SER A 63 -0.85 17.69 3.93
N GLY A 64 -1.51 17.37 2.81
CA GLY A 64 -1.31 18.06 1.53
C GLY A 64 -1.79 19.51 1.54
N ALA A 65 -1.04 20.41 0.88
CA ALA A 65 -1.30 21.85 0.89
C ALA A 65 -2.68 22.23 0.29
N GLU A 66 -2.99 21.74 -0.91
CA GLU A 66 -4.30 22.00 -1.54
C GLU A 66 -5.45 21.30 -0.79
N ALA A 67 -5.19 20.12 -0.22
CA ALA A 67 -6.17 19.42 0.61
C ALA A 67 -6.51 20.23 1.87
N LYS A 68 -5.54 20.91 2.50
CA LYS A 68 -5.80 21.83 3.64
C LYS A 68 -6.70 23.00 3.22
N LYS A 69 -6.34 23.73 2.16
CA LYS A 69 -7.14 24.84 1.61
C LYS A 69 -8.57 24.43 1.23
N LEU A 70 -8.79 23.18 0.83
CA LEU A 70 -10.13 22.63 0.62
C LEU A 70 -10.82 22.39 1.97
N VAL A 71 -10.25 21.56 2.83
CA VAL A 71 -10.90 21.05 4.05
C VAL A 71 -11.16 22.14 5.09
N GLU A 72 -10.29 23.17 5.20
CA GLU A 72 -10.47 24.32 6.11
C GLU A 72 -11.80 25.04 5.90
N ARG A 73 -12.27 25.14 4.65
CA ARG A 73 -13.55 25.78 4.30
C ARG A 73 -14.80 25.05 4.81
N TYR A 74 -14.64 23.82 5.32
CA TYR A 74 -15.73 22.98 5.80
C TYR A 74 -15.66 22.69 7.30
N ILE A 75 -14.80 23.39 8.05
CA ILE A 75 -14.76 23.29 9.51
C ILE A 75 -16.12 23.68 10.09
N GLY A 76 -16.70 22.80 10.92
CA GLY A 76 -18.03 23.00 11.51
C GLY A 76 -19.22 22.75 10.56
N VAL A 77 -18.98 22.30 9.33
CA VAL A 77 -20.07 21.96 8.38
C VAL A 77 -20.55 20.52 8.64
N ASP A 78 -21.62 20.41 9.42
CA ASP A 78 -22.26 19.12 9.73
C ASP A 78 -23.36 18.70 8.75
N ASP A 79 -23.98 19.64 8.01
CA ASP A 79 -25.06 19.36 7.04
C ASP A 79 -24.57 18.40 5.92
N PRO A 80 -25.13 17.19 5.78
CA PRO A 80 -24.79 16.25 4.72
C PRO A 80 -24.87 16.83 3.30
N ARG A 81 -25.75 17.80 3.06
CA ARG A 81 -25.95 18.41 1.73
C ARG A 81 -24.82 19.35 1.31
N GLN A 82 -24.05 19.85 2.28
CA GLN A 82 -22.97 20.82 2.09
C GLN A 82 -21.58 20.18 2.09
N ARG A 83 -21.48 18.88 2.34
CA ARG A 83 -20.22 18.12 2.34
C ARG A 83 -19.64 18.05 0.91
N PRO A 84 -18.36 18.40 0.70
CA PRO A 84 -17.77 18.33 -0.63
C PRO A 84 -17.50 16.88 -0.99
N LEU A 85 -17.88 16.51 -2.22
CA LEU A 85 -17.45 15.29 -2.88
C LEU A 85 -16.04 15.53 -3.43
N VAL A 86 -15.10 14.63 -3.15
CA VAL A 86 -13.70 14.77 -3.55
C VAL A 86 -13.10 13.48 -4.12
N ARG A 87 -12.22 13.65 -5.10
CA ARG A 87 -11.19 12.67 -5.45
C ARG A 87 -10.10 12.79 -4.41
N PHE A 88 -9.78 11.71 -3.71
CA PHE A 88 -8.81 11.76 -2.62
C PHE A 88 -7.62 10.83 -2.84
N ARG A 89 -6.50 11.17 -2.19
CA ARG A 89 -5.38 10.27 -1.94
C ARG A 89 -4.97 10.36 -0.47
N ILE A 90 -4.98 9.22 0.21
CA ILE A 90 -4.51 9.02 1.58
C ILE A 90 -3.20 8.24 1.51
N GLY A 91 -2.19 8.68 2.26
CA GLY A 91 -0.94 7.97 2.49
C GLY A 91 -0.91 7.26 3.84
N ASP A 92 -0.22 6.13 3.88
CA ASP A 92 0.20 5.38 5.07
C ASP A 92 -0.96 5.01 5.98
N LEU A 93 -1.91 4.21 5.51
CA LEU A 93 -3.07 3.84 6.33
C LEU A 93 -2.70 2.92 7.51
N TRP A 94 -3.27 3.15 8.70
CA TRP A 94 -3.18 2.24 9.85
C TRP A 94 -4.53 2.05 10.54
N GLY A 95 -4.69 0.91 11.22
CA GLY A 95 -5.83 0.68 12.09
C GLY A 95 -5.60 1.27 13.48
N ASP A 96 -6.63 1.91 14.02
CA ASP A 96 -6.68 2.43 15.39
C ASP A 96 -7.84 1.78 16.14
N PRO A 97 -7.60 0.66 16.88
CA PRO A 97 -8.62 0.00 17.67
C PRO A 97 -8.91 0.76 18.97
N TYR A 98 -10.17 0.81 19.36
CA TYR A 98 -10.62 1.45 20.60
C TYR A 98 -11.89 0.80 21.15
N ILE A 99 -12.13 0.97 22.45
CA ILE A 99 -13.43 0.64 23.05
C ILE A 99 -14.35 1.86 22.93
N ARG A 100 -15.58 1.68 22.44
CA ARG A 100 -16.53 2.78 22.24
C ARG A 100 -16.83 3.49 23.58
N PRO A 101 -16.53 4.79 23.73
CA PRO A 101 -16.66 5.48 25.02
C PRO A 101 -18.10 5.86 25.37
N SER A 102 -18.99 5.94 24.38
CA SER A 102 -20.36 6.48 24.49
C SER A 102 -21.28 5.98 23.39
N GLY A 103 -22.59 6.23 23.54
CA GLY A 103 -23.65 5.78 22.62
C GLY A 103 -24.15 4.37 22.97
N ASP A 104 -25.13 3.89 22.21
CA ASP A 104 -25.82 2.61 22.50
C ASP A 104 -24.87 1.40 22.46
N ARG A 105 -23.80 1.50 21.66
CA ARG A 105 -22.73 0.51 21.52
C ARG A 105 -21.55 0.74 22.49
N LYS A 106 -21.74 1.49 23.58
CA LYS A 106 -20.67 1.78 24.54
C LYS A 106 -20.09 0.49 25.13
N GLY A 107 -18.76 0.42 25.24
CA GLY A 107 -18.05 -0.76 25.75
C GLY A 107 -17.75 -1.83 24.68
N GLU A 108 -18.34 -1.75 23.49
CA GLU A 108 -17.99 -2.64 22.39
C GLU A 108 -16.64 -2.25 21.74
N PRO A 109 -15.90 -3.22 21.17
CA PRO A 109 -14.75 -2.93 20.31
C PRO A 109 -15.17 -2.17 19.05
N ALA A 110 -14.30 -1.27 18.64
CA ALA A 110 -14.41 -0.49 17.42
C ALA A 110 -13.00 -0.21 16.88
N ALA A 111 -12.94 0.25 15.63
CA ALA A 111 -11.69 0.76 15.07
C ALA A 111 -11.99 1.84 14.03
N SER A 112 -11.04 2.76 13.88
CA SER A 112 -10.98 3.70 12.76
C SER A 112 -9.79 3.35 11.89
N ILE A 113 -9.92 3.46 10.57
CA ILE A 113 -8.74 3.55 9.70
C ILE A 113 -8.25 5.00 9.78
N LYS A 114 -6.98 5.21 10.08
CA LYS A 114 -6.33 6.51 10.02
C LYS A 114 -5.33 6.57 8.87
N GLY A 115 -4.89 7.79 8.53
CA GLY A 115 -3.90 8.04 7.50
C GLY A 115 -3.62 9.54 7.32
N ARG A 116 -2.79 9.86 6.31
CA ARG A 116 -2.47 11.24 5.92
C ARG A 116 -3.25 11.62 4.66
N LEU A 117 -4.15 12.59 4.69
CA LEU A 117 -4.80 13.09 3.46
C LEU A 117 -3.80 13.95 2.68
N LEU A 118 -3.34 13.43 1.54
CA LEU A 118 -2.32 14.03 0.68
C LEU A 118 -2.95 14.84 -0.46
N LYS A 119 -4.06 14.37 -1.02
CA LYS A 119 -4.83 15.07 -2.06
C LYS A 119 -6.32 15.03 -1.74
N ALA A 120 -7.01 16.12 -2.04
CA ALA A 120 -8.46 16.23 -2.09
C ALA A 120 -8.80 17.25 -3.18
N GLU A 121 -9.41 16.79 -4.26
CA GLU A 121 -9.79 17.58 -5.45
C GLU A 121 -11.32 17.50 -5.58
N PRO A 122 -12.06 18.62 -5.67
CA PRO A 122 -13.53 18.57 -5.79
C PRO A 122 -13.97 17.80 -7.04
N ILE A 123 -15.04 17.01 -6.91
CA ILE A 123 -15.70 16.34 -8.04
C ILE A 123 -17.13 16.88 -8.18
N GLU A 124 -17.56 17.13 -9.42
CA GLU A 124 -18.96 17.44 -9.70
C GLU A 124 -19.85 16.19 -9.66
N ARG A 125 -21.11 16.33 -9.22
CA ARG A 125 -22.05 15.19 -9.17
C ARG A 125 -22.35 14.57 -10.55
N THR A 126 -22.13 15.33 -11.61
CA THR A 126 -22.19 14.91 -13.02
C THR A 126 -21.10 13.89 -13.35
N GLU A 127 -19.85 14.16 -12.97
CA GLU A 127 -18.72 13.22 -13.12
C GLU A 127 -18.97 11.94 -12.30
N LEU A 128 -19.47 12.06 -11.07
CA LEU A 128 -19.86 10.88 -10.26
C LEU A 128 -20.90 10.00 -10.98
N GLY A 129 -21.84 10.62 -11.70
CA GLY A 129 -22.89 9.93 -12.46
C GLY A 129 -22.39 9.15 -13.68
N THR A 130 -21.13 9.30 -14.09
CA THR A 130 -20.49 8.49 -15.15
C THR A 130 -19.76 7.25 -14.63
N VAL A 131 -19.73 7.05 -13.31
CA VAL A 131 -19.07 5.91 -12.69
C VAL A 131 -20.11 4.84 -12.37
N ASP A 132 -19.97 3.63 -12.91
CA ASP A 132 -20.87 2.50 -12.60
C ASP A 132 -20.51 1.79 -11.27
N VAL A 133 -19.21 1.76 -10.94
CA VAL A 133 -18.67 1.11 -9.73
C VAL A 133 -17.60 2.00 -9.12
N HIS A 134 -17.74 2.33 -7.83
CA HIS A 134 -16.72 3.06 -7.10
C HIS A 134 -15.65 2.11 -6.56
N GLU A 135 -14.41 2.34 -6.99
CA GLU A 135 -13.23 1.65 -6.46
C GLU A 135 -12.59 2.43 -5.31
N LEU A 136 -12.01 1.68 -4.36
CA LEU A 136 -11.21 2.20 -3.26
C LEU A 136 -9.85 1.50 -3.26
N ILE A 137 -8.96 2.00 -4.13
CA ILE A 137 -7.73 1.31 -4.47
C ILE A 137 -6.59 1.71 -3.53
N THR A 138 -6.06 0.72 -2.81
CA THR A 138 -4.80 0.83 -2.07
C THR A 138 -3.66 0.22 -2.89
N ARG A 139 -2.61 0.99 -3.13
CA ARG A 139 -1.40 0.56 -3.85
C ARG A 139 -0.19 0.63 -2.93
N GLY A 140 0.78 -0.25 -3.15
CA GLY A 140 2.05 -0.26 -2.45
C GLY A 140 2.86 -1.50 -2.80
N ILE A 141 3.97 -1.69 -2.09
CA ILE A 141 4.74 -2.93 -2.08
C ILE A 141 4.71 -3.58 -0.70
N GLY A 142 4.89 -4.89 -0.62
CA GLY A 142 4.85 -5.61 0.65
C GLY A 142 5.11 -7.09 0.50
N TYR A 143 5.39 -7.77 1.61
CA TYR A 143 5.65 -9.21 1.59
C TYR A 143 4.34 -10.00 1.60
N LEU A 144 4.19 -10.89 0.63
CA LEU A 144 3.08 -11.83 0.53
C LEU A 144 3.33 -13.00 1.48
N ASN A 145 2.36 -13.27 2.35
CA ASN A 145 2.45 -14.26 3.41
C ASN A 145 1.18 -15.11 3.48
N ARG A 146 1.31 -16.32 4.04
CA ARG A 146 0.19 -17.20 4.43
C ARG A 146 -0.93 -17.36 3.37
N PRO A 147 -0.61 -17.63 2.09
CA PRO A 147 -1.64 -18.00 1.10
C PRO A 147 -2.36 -19.27 1.57
N LYS A 148 -3.69 -19.28 1.50
CA LYS A 148 -4.54 -20.39 1.96
C LYS A 148 -5.86 -20.39 1.20
N GLU A 149 -6.32 -21.56 0.79
CA GLU A 149 -7.72 -21.74 0.39
C GLU A 149 -8.57 -21.76 1.68
N VAL A 150 -9.64 -20.97 1.70
CA VAL A 150 -10.58 -20.88 2.83
C VAL A 150 -11.93 -21.38 2.34
N THR A 151 -12.49 -22.39 3.03
CA THR A 151 -13.80 -22.98 2.70
C THR A 151 -14.77 -22.76 3.87
N PRO A 152 -15.55 -21.65 3.89
CA PRO A 152 -16.60 -21.45 4.87
C PRO A 152 -17.78 -22.40 4.66
N LYS A 153 -18.70 -22.46 5.63
CA LYS A 153 -19.93 -23.25 5.50
C LYS A 153 -20.98 -22.59 4.61
N ASP A 154 -21.04 -21.27 4.64
CA ASP A 154 -22.18 -20.48 4.14
C ASP A 154 -21.87 -19.68 2.86
N ARG A 155 -20.72 -19.94 2.23
CA ARG A 155 -20.31 -19.34 0.95
C ARG A 155 -19.23 -20.18 0.26
N ASP A 156 -19.03 -19.93 -1.03
CA ASP A 156 -17.98 -20.56 -1.83
C ASP A 156 -16.58 -20.36 -1.25
N ALA A 157 -15.72 -21.35 -1.52
CA ALA A 157 -14.32 -21.31 -1.16
C ALA A 157 -13.60 -20.16 -1.88
N PHE A 158 -12.59 -19.58 -1.22
CA PHE A 158 -11.80 -18.49 -1.78
C PHE A 158 -10.34 -18.55 -1.33
N LEU A 159 -9.44 -18.12 -2.20
CA LEU A 159 -8.04 -17.92 -1.86
C LEU A 159 -7.90 -16.65 -1.00
N SER A 160 -7.16 -16.76 0.09
CA SER A 160 -6.82 -15.65 0.99
C SER A 160 -5.32 -15.62 1.23
N CYS A 161 -4.77 -14.44 1.49
CA CYS A 161 -3.38 -14.23 1.89
C CYS A 161 -3.29 -13.09 2.91
N SER A 162 -2.12 -12.90 3.51
CA SER A 162 -1.80 -11.75 4.35
C SER A 162 -0.64 -10.98 3.73
N ILE A 163 -0.72 -9.66 3.68
CA ILE A 163 0.29 -8.80 3.06
C ILE A 163 0.89 -7.91 4.16
N ALA A 164 2.19 -8.02 4.38
CA ALA A 164 2.95 -7.09 5.22
C ALA A 164 3.37 -5.91 4.34
N ALA A 165 2.47 -4.93 4.19
CA ALA A 165 2.70 -3.76 3.34
C ALA A 165 3.75 -2.83 3.97
N LEU A 166 4.72 -2.40 3.17
CA LEU A 166 5.75 -1.44 3.57
C LEU A 166 5.18 -0.02 3.53
N ALA A 167 5.48 0.76 4.57
CA ALA A 167 5.14 2.18 4.67
C ALA A 167 6.24 2.95 5.41
N GLY A 168 6.30 4.27 5.24
CA GLY A 168 7.25 5.11 5.98
C GLY A 168 8.65 5.17 5.35
N PRO A 169 9.68 5.60 6.11
CA PRO A 169 11.04 5.78 5.59
C PRO A 169 11.66 4.47 5.10
N VAL A 170 12.46 4.50 4.03
CA VAL A 170 13.14 3.30 3.51
C VAL A 170 14.24 2.80 4.46
N ASP A 171 14.86 3.71 5.23
CA ASP A 171 15.85 3.44 6.28
C ASP A 171 15.24 2.78 7.54
N GLU A 172 13.93 2.95 7.77
CA GLU A 172 13.21 2.39 8.92
C GLU A 172 11.76 2.04 8.53
N PRO A 173 11.55 0.95 7.75
CA PRO A 173 10.25 0.62 7.20
C PRO A 173 9.26 0.12 8.26
N GLU A 174 8.07 0.70 8.27
CA GLU A 174 6.94 0.18 9.02
C GLU A 174 6.17 -0.89 8.23
N TYR A 175 5.67 -1.91 8.93
CA TYR A 175 4.81 -2.94 8.35
C TYR A 175 3.35 -2.73 8.72
N ARG A 176 2.49 -2.66 7.71
CA ARG A 176 1.03 -2.59 7.85
C ARG A 176 0.45 -3.93 7.36
N TYR A 177 0.10 -4.81 8.29
CA TYR A 177 -0.46 -6.13 7.99
C TYR A 177 -1.91 -5.99 7.51
N ILE A 178 -2.20 -6.54 6.33
CA ILE A 178 -3.52 -6.51 5.70
C ILE A 178 -3.88 -7.94 5.26
N ASP A 179 -4.98 -8.47 5.77
CA ASP A 179 -5.53 -9.74 5.29
C ASP A 179 -6.37 -9.50 4.02
N ALA A 180 -6.11 -10.28 2.97
CA ALA A 180 -6.74 -10.08 1.67
C ALA A 180 -7.46 -11.35 1.19
N ILE A 181 -8.63 -11.16 0.59
CA ILE A 181 -9.25 -12.13 -0.32
C ILE A 181 -8.66 -11.88 -1.70
N VAL A 182 -8.19 -12.92 -2.40
CA VAL A 182 -7.64 -12.78 -3.74
C VAL A 182 -8.79 -12.87 -4.74
N GLU A 183 -9.21 -11.73 -5.29
CA GLU A 183 -10.50 -11.57 -5.98
C GLU A 183 -10.42 -11.93 -7.47
N THR A 184 -9.32 -11.63 -8.15
CA THR A 184 -9.15 -11.85 -9.60
C THR A 184 -8.36 -13.12 -9.90
N ASP A 185 -8.74 -13.84 -10.97
CA ASP A 185 -8.10 -15.10 -11.35
C ASP A 185 -6.59 -14.95 -11.63
N ASP A 186 -6.18 -13.85 -12.28
CA ASP A 186 -4.76 -13.54 -12.51
C ASP A 186 -3.99 -13.42 -11.20
N ALA A 187 -4.53 -12.66 -10.23
CA ALA A 187 -3.92 -12.54 -8.91
C ALA A 187 -3.93 -13.87 -8.16
N GLN A 188 -4.99 -14.69 -8.30
CA GLN A 188 -5.02 -16.02 -7.70
C GLN A 188 -3.94 -16.94 -8.28
N HIS A 189 -3.75 -16.95 -9.60
CA HIS A 189 -2.71 -17.74 -10.25
C HIS A 189 -1.31 -17.32 -9.76
N LEU A 190 -1.04 -16.01 -9.70
CA LEU A 190 0.22 -15.47 -9.21
C LEU A 190 0.47 -15.76 -7.72
N VAL A 191 -0.55 -15.67 -6.87
CA VAL A 191 -0.45 -16.04 -5.44
C VAL A 191 -0.21 -17.54 -5.27
N ARG A 192 -0.89 -18.40 -6.04
CA ARG A 192 -0.66 -19.86 -6.01
C ARG A 192 0.75 -20.24 -6.47
N ARG A 193 1.33 -19.54 -7.46
CA ARG A 193 2.77 -19.69 -7.85
C ARG A 193 3.74 -19.40 -6.70
N CYS A 194 3.36 -18.56 -5.73
CA CYS A 194 4.22 -18.17 -4.61
C CYS A 194 4.17 -19.14 -3.41
N VAL A 195 3.21 -20.07 -3.35
CA VAL A 195 2.97 -20.94 -2.18
C VAL A 195 4.24 -21.70 -1.77
N GLN A 196 4.87 -22.42 -2.70
CA GLN A 196 6.09 -23.20 -2.41
C GLN A 196 7.26 -22.36 -1.90
N ALA A 197 7.39 -21.12 -2.37
CA ALA A 197 8.44 -20.21 -1.89
C ALA A 197 8.17 -19.74 -0.46
N ILE A 198 6.89 -19.44 -0.14
CA ILE A 198 6.47 -19.02 1.20
C ILE A 198 6.55 -20.18 2.20
N GLU A 199 6.21 -21.41 1.78
CA GLU A 199 6.39 -22.64 2.58
C GLU A 199 7.87 -22.97 2.84
N ALA A 200 8.77 -22.59 1.94
CA ALA A 200 10.22 -22.66 2.10
C ALA A 200 10.82 -21.43 2.82
N GLU A 201 9.99 -20.63 3.52
CA GLU A 201 10.37 -19.43 4.29
C GLU A 201 11.10 -18.33 3.48
N ARG A 202 10.96 -18.34 2.15
CA ARG A 202 11.60 -17.36 1.24
C ARG A 202 10.85 -16.03 1.25
N LYS A 203 11.60 -14.92 1.06
CA LYS A 203 11.02 -13.57 1.07
C LYS A 203 10.33 -13.26 -0.26
N VAL A 204 9.00 -13.39 -0.31
CA VAL A 204 8.18 -13.02 -1.48
C VAL A 204 7.68 -11.58 -1.36
N LEU A 205 8.36 -10.64 -2.01
CA LEU A 205 7.95 -9.24 -2.11
C LEU A 205 7.07 -9.04 -3.36
N ILE A 206 5.92 -8.39 -3.21
CA ILE A 206 5.01 -8.08 -4.31
C ILE A 206 4.71 -6.59 -4.43
N ALA A 207 4.46 -6.11 -5.65
CA ALA A 207 3.75 -4.85 -5.89
C ALA A 207 2.26 -5.16 -6.08
N PHE A 208 1.38 -4.53 -5.29
CA PHE A 208 -0.03 -4.90 -5.21
C PHE A 208 -0.98 -3.75 -5.55
N ARG A 209 -2.19 -4.10 -5.98
CA ARG A 209 -3.38 -3.25 -5.83
C ARG A 209 -4.42 -4.01 -5.02
N LEU A 210 -4.89 -3.39 -3.94
CA LEU A 210 -6.02 -3.87 -3.16
C LEU A 210 -7.23 -2.99 -3.42
N ASN A 211 -8.44 -3.54 -3.30
CA ASN A 211 -9.71 -2.83 -3.37
C ASN A 211 -10.52 -3.03 -2.07
N ASP A 212 -11.48 -2.16 -1.80
CA ASP A 212 -12.37 -2.23 -0.64
C ASP A 212 -11.62 -2.39 0.71
N MET A 213 -10.71 -1.45 1.00
CA MET A 213 -10.01 -1.40 2.28
C MET A 213 -10.99 -1.16 3.44
N LYS A 214 -11.04 -2.08 4.39
CA LYS A 214 -11.90 -2.06 5.57
C LYS A 214 -11.11 -2.47 6.82
N ILE A 215 -11.76 -2.38 7.98
CA ILE A 215 -11.17 -2.70 9.28
C ILE A 215 -12.18 -3.46 10.13
N ASP A 216 -11.76 -4.59 10.69
CA ASP A 216 -12.59 -5.41 11.59
C ASP A 216 -12.06 -5.34 13.03
N PRO A 217 -12.82 -4.78 13.98
CA PRO A 217 -12.39 -4.64 15.37
C PRO A 217 -12.74 -5.88 16.20
N TYR A 218 -11.77 -6.38 16.98
CA TYR A 218 -11.93 -7.55 17.83
C TYR A 218 -11.27 -7.35 19.20
N ILE A 219 -11.55 -8.25 20.15
CA ILE A 219 -10.82 -8.34 21.42
C ILE A 219 -9.80 -9.46 21.31
N ARG A 220 -8.54 -9.19 21.65
CA ARG A 220 -7.49 -10.23 21.67
C ARG A 220 -7.84 -11.29 22.71
N THR A 221 -7.84 -12.56 22.32
CA THR A 221 -8.17 -13.68 23.23
C THR A 221 -6.94 -14.41 23.76
N ARG A 222 -5.73 -14.07 23.29
CA ARG A 222 -4.46 -14.75 23.58
C ARG A 222 -3.28 -13.77 23.56
N GLY A 223 -2.17 -14.17 24.18
CA GLY A 223 -0.94 -13.37 24.29
C GLY A 223 -0.95 -12.40 25.47
N GLU A 224 0.12 -11.63 25.63
CA GLU A 224 0.28 -10.63 26.69
C GLU A 224 -0.82 -9.55 26.65
N HIS A 225 -1.23 -9.17 25.45
CA HIS A 225 -2.30 -8.19 25.18
C HIS A 225 -3.72 -8.79 25.19
N ALA A 226 -3.95 -9.94 25.82
CA ALA A 226 -5.29 -10.54 25.90
C ALA A 226 -6.26 -9.63 26.69
N GLY A 227 -7.48 -9.49 26.18
CA GLY A 227 -8.49 -8.55 26.69
C GLY A 227 -8.43 -7.15 26.08
N GLU A 228 -7.35 -6.79 25.39
CA GLU A 228 -7.26 -5.49 24.70
C GLU A 228 -8.06 -5.45 23.40
N ALA A 229 -8.50 -4.23 23.02
CA ALA A 229 -9.02 -3.94 21.70
C ALA A 229 -7.92 -4.05 20.64
N ALA A 230 -8.23 -4.74 19.55
CA ALA A 230 -7.40 -4.89 18.37
C ALA A 230 -8.25 -4.72 17.10
N ALA A 231 -7.59 -4.65 15.96
CA ALA A 231 -8.26 -4.63 14.69
C ALA A 231 -7.39 -5.25 13.59
N SER A 232 -8.05 -5.93 12.65
CA SER A 232 -7.43 -6.40 11.41
C SER A 232 -7.79 -5.45 10.29
N LEU A 233 -6.80 -5.04 9.49
CA LEU A 233 -7.07 -4.43 8.19
C LEU A 233 -7.41 -5.57 7.22
N GLU A 234 -8.52 -5.42 6.51
CA GLU A 234 -8.97 -6.40 5.53
C GLU A 234 -9.23 -5.72 4.18
N SER A 235 -8.97 -6.43 3.09
CA SER A 235 -9.15 -5.88 1.73
C SER A 235 -9.30 -7.00 0.69
N LYS A 236 -9.30 -6.63 -0.58
CA LYS A 236 -9.34 -7.57 -1.71
C LYS A 236 -8.13 -7.37 -2.61
N LEU A 237 -7.30 -8.39 -2.80
CA LEU A 237 -6.18 -8.34 -3.75
C LEU A 237 -6.74 -8.52 -5.17
N ILE A 238 -6.68 -7.45 -5.96
CA ILE A 238 -7.22 -7.41 -7.33
C ILE A 238 -6.13 -7.46 -8.42
N HIS A 239 -4.87 -7.23 -8.05
CA HIS A 239 -3.75 -7.20 -9.01
C HIS A 239 -2.40 -7.35 -8.30
N VAL A 240 -1.52 -8.15 -8.88
CA VAL A 240 -0.09 -8.26 -8.53
C VAL A 240 0.71 -7.80 -9.74
N GLY A 241 1.46 -6.70 -9.62
CA GLY A 241 2.20 -6.10 -10.74
C GLY A 241 3.68 -6.46 -10.82
N MET A 242 4.23 -7.03 -9.75
CA MET A 242 5.62 -7.46 -9.65
C MET A 242 5.72 -8.53 -8.56
N ILE A 243 6.60 -9.52 -8.74
CA ILE A 243 7.00 -10.48 -7.72
C ILE A 243 8.52 -10.57 -7.71
N LYS A 244 9.12 -10.39 -6.54
CA LYS A 244 10.52 -10.71 -6.22
C LYS A 244 10.53 -11.84 -5.19
N ILE A 245 11.40 -12.84 -5.37
CA ILE A 245 11.67 -13.88 -4.38
C ILE A 245 13.14 -13.80 -3.99
N ASP A 246 13.42 -13.52 -2.72
CA ASP A 246 14.76 -13.23 -2.18
C ASP A 246 15.50 -12.16 -3.02
N GLY A 247 14.79 -11.07 -3.32
CA GLY A 247 15.29 -9.95 -4.13
C GLY A 247 15.26 -10.17 -5.64
N GLN A 248 15.29 -11.42 -6.13
CA GLN A 248 15.28 -11.74 -7.56
C GLN A 248 13.88 -11.57 -8.16
N LYS A 249 13.74 -10.75 -9.21
CA LYS A 249 12.46 -10.50 -9.88
C LYS A 249 12.05 -11.71 -10.73
N VAL A 250 10.91 -12.31 -10.42
CA VAL A 250 10.32 -13.46 -11.13
C VAL A 250 9.02 -13.12 -11.87
N TYR A 251 8.44 -11.94 -11.64
CA TYR A 251 7.27 -11.45 -12.38
C TYR A 251 7.27 -9.91 -12.53
N PRO A 252 6.80 -9.34 -13.65
CA PRO A 252 6.61 -10.02 -14.94
C PRO A 252 7.90 -10.70 -15.37
N GLU A 253 7.76 -11.83 -16.06
CA GLU A 253 8.89 -12.61 -16.58
C GLU A 253 9.77 -11.67 -17.41
N VAL A 254 11.06 -11.60 -17.06
CA VAL A 254 12.03 -10.87 -17.89
C VAL A 254 12.04 -11.59 -19.23
N PRO A 255 11.72 -10.92 -20.36
CA PRO A 255 11.74 -11.59 -21.65
C PRO A 255 13.14 -12.16 -21.84
N ALA A 256 13.22 -13.47 -22.06
CA ALA A 256 14.47 -14.12 -22.42
C ALA A 256 15.01 -13.37 -23.64
N THR A 257 16.16 -12.72 -23.48
CA THR A 257 16.77 -11.88 -24.50
C THR A 257 16.79 -12.65 -25.81
N THR A 258 16.07 -12.15 -26.81
CA THR A 258 16.11 -12.74 -28.15
C THR A 258 17.56 -12.80 -28.57
N GLU A 259 18.08 -14.00 -28.82
CA GLU A 259 19.44 -14.18 -29.31
C GLU A 259 19.64 -13.27 -30.53
N ALA A 260 20.66 -12.42 -30.48
CA ALA A 260 20.98 -11.56 -31.60
C ALA A 260 21.24 -12.45 -32.83
N PRO A 261 20.66 -12.15 -34.01
CA PRO A 261 20.92 -12.94 -35.20
C PRO A 261 22.41 -12.88 -35.52
N VAL A 262 23.09 -14.02 -35.44
CA VAL A 262 24.46 -14.16 -35.92
C VAL A 262 24.41 -14.06 -37.45
N ALA A 263 24.78 -12.90 -37.97
CA ALA A 263 25.06 -12.70 -39.39
C ALA A 263 26.57 -12.57 -39.58
N GLN A 264 27.20 -13.64 -40.07
CA GLN A 264 28.55 -13.58 -40.61
C GLN A 264 28.51 -12.85 -41.96
N ASP A 265 29.51 -12.02 -42.24
CA ASP A 265 30.10 -11.94 -43.57
C ASP A 265 31.60 -11.56 -43.45
N ASP A 266 32.41 -12.03 -44.39
CA ASP A 266 33.86 -12.19 -44.24
C ASP A 266 34.71 -10.99 -44.69
N SER A 267 35.86 -10.76 -44.03
CA SER A 267 37.13 -10.45 -44.73
C SER A 267 38.38 -10.60 -43.84
N ALA A 268 39.49 -11.06 -44.43
CA ALA A 268 40.81 -11.27 -43.79
C ALA A 268 41.57 -9.93 -43.56
N CYS A 269 42.70 -9.76 -42.85
CA CYS A 269 43.77 -10.61 -42.27
C CYS A 269 44.54 -9.77 -41.17
N ASP A 270 45.64 -10.13 -40.50
CA ASP A 270 46.58 -11.27 -40.55
C ASP A 270 47.38 -11.46 -39.22
N ALA A 271 48.13 -12.57 -39.13
CA ALA A 271 49.41 -12.83 -38.44
C ALA A 271 49.73 -12.46 -36.94
N ALA A 272 50.14 -13.51 -36.22
CA ALA A 272 51.19 -13.60 -35.17
C ALA A 272 50.88 -13.23 -33.68
N GLY A 273 51.17 -14.18 -32.77
CA GLY A 273 51.19 -14.02 -31.30
C GLY A 273 52.63 -13.86 -30.72
N PRO A 274 52.98 -14.30 -29.49
CA PRO A 274 52.22 -15.15 -28.54
C PRO A 274 52.20 -14.67 -27.05
N ALA A 275 51.51 -15.45 -26.19
CA ALA A 275 51.68 -15.72 -24.74
C ALA A 275 52.14 -14.65 -23.72
N ASP A 276 51.41 -14.53 -22.59
CA ASP A 276 51.91 -14.94 -21.25
C ASP A 276 50.78 -14.94 -20.18
N ASP A 277 51.14 -15.26 -18.93
CA ASP A 277 50.35 -16.06 -17.95
C ASP A 277 49.82 -15.29 -16.70
N GLU A 278 49.14 -16.04 -15.82
CA GLU A 278 48.84 -15.82 -14.39
C GLU A 278 47.84 -14.74 -13.87
N ALA A 279 46.71 -15.26 -13.39
CA ALA A 279 46.13 -15.10 -12.03
C ALA A 279 46.20 -13.76 -11.25
N GLY A 280 45.02 -13.26 -10.83
CA GLY A 280 44.90 -12.24 -9.78
C GLY A 280 43.46 -11.94 -9.31
N VAL A 281 43.04 -12.54 -8.19
CA VAL A 281 41.82 -12.19 -7.40
C VAL A 281 42.32 -11.39 -6.19
N PRO A 282 41.78 -10.19 -5.85
CA PRO A 282 40.55 -10.05 -5.02
C PRO A 282 39.82 -8.67 -5.17
N PRO A 283 38.91 -8.26 -4.25
CA PRO A 283 37.70 -8.94 -3.77
C PRO A 283 36.41 -8.12 -4.03
N SER A 284 35.27 -8.68 -3.61
CA SER A 284 33.92 -8.11 -3.69
C SER A 284 33.65 -6.95 -2.72
N GLU A 285 33.20 -5.80 -3.25
CA GLU A 285 32.48 -4.75 -2.48
C GLU A 285 31.35 -4.07 -3.29
N SER A 286 31.19 -4.41 -4.57
CA SER A 286 30.22 -3.78 -5.49
C SER A 286 28.80 -4.34 -5.40
N ALA A 287 28.63 -5.61 -5.03
CA ALA A 287 27.33 -6.29 -5.07
C ALA A 287 26.30 -5.72 -4.08
N GLU A 288 26.72 -5.29 -2.89
CA GLU A 288 25.78 -4.82 -1.85
C GLU A 288 25.26 -3.41 -2.15
N ARG A 289 26.11 -2.50 -2.68
CA ARG A 289 25.68 -1.15 -3.08
C ARG A 289 24.74 -1.17 -4.27
N GLU A 290 24.97 -2.04 -5.25
CA GLU A 290 24.08 -2.19 -6.39
C GLU A 290 22.67 -2.67 -5.97
N THR A 291 22.55 -3.52 -4.94
CA THR A 291 21.23 -3.85 -4.36
C THR A 291 20.55 -2.65 -3.68
N GLU A 292 21.25 -1.89 -2.84
CA GLU A 292 20.64 -0.76 -2.13
C GLU A 292 20.21 0.38 -3.08
N GLU A 293 21.08 0.75 -4.04
CA GLU A 293 20.76 1.81 -5.02
C GLU A 293 19.58 1.41 -5.91
N HIS A 294 19.49 0.14 -6.31
CA HIS A 294 18.41 -0.35 -7.17
C HIS A 294 17.07 -0.52 -6.45
N GLU A 295 17.05 -0.68 -5.11
CA GLU A 295 15.81 -0.61 -4.33
C GLU A 295 15.36 0.84 -4.08
N SER A 296 16.29 1.77 -3.81
CA SER A 296 15.95 3.19 -3.68
C SER A 296 15.47 3.80 -5.00
N ALA A 297 15.97 3.35 -6.16
CA ALA A 297 15.55 3.85 -7.48
C ALA A 297 14.09 3.51 -7.81
N LEU A 298 13.59 2.35 -7.36
CA LEU A 298 12.21 1.90 -7.64
C LEU A 298 11.15 2.59 -6.78
N ALA A 299 11.52 3.06 -5.58
CA ALA A 299 10.63 3.85 -4.72
C ALA A 299 10.25 5.21 -5.36
N ALA A 300 11.05 5.72 -6.30
CA ALA A 300 10.77 6.96 -7.02
C ALA A 300 9.83 6.80 -8.23
N SER A 301 9.36 5.58 -8.55
CA SER A 301 8.65 5.28 -9.80
C SER A 301 7.23 4.72 -9.68
N TYR A 302 6.60 4.79 -8.49
CA TYR A 302 5.25 4.23 -8.21
C TYR A 302 4.28 5.21 -7.52
#